data_AF-A0A6G8CRV9-F1
#
_entry.id   AF-A0A6G8CRV9-F1
#
_cell.length_a   1.000
_cell.length_b   1.000
_cell.length_c   1.000
_cell.angle_alpha   90.00
_cell.angle_beta   90.00
_cell.angle_gamma   90.00
#
_symmetry.space_group_name_H-M   'P 1'
#
loop_
_entity.id
_entity.type
_entity.pdbx_description
1 polymer ?
#
loop_
_entity_poly.entity_id
_entity_poly.type
_entity_poly.pdbx_seq_one_letter_code
_entity_poly.pdbx_strand_id
1 'polypeptide(L)'
;MKTTIKDDAAKVAFDVAKSKVVEAMAIARKAVEDAGTDAELGAVRLIDWLDDQFEEAALRGEPAYDSLEDLSGHIASTLAIVGMVNESKDNIIFHAVETILGVAKSTLDTAFDALFKEHLAARKVAP
;
A
#
# COMPACT_ATOMS: atom_id res chain seq x y z
N MET A 1 -17.28 25.50 8.00
CA MET A 1 -16.78 24.44 7.11
C MET A 1 -17.52 23.16 7.48
N LYS A 2 -18.43 22.66 6.63
CA LYS A 2 -19.10 21.38 6.88
C LYS A 2 -18.24 20.30 6.23
N THR A 3 -17.36 19.67 7.00
CA THR A 3 -16.94 18.30 6.68
C THR A 3 -18.19 17.43 6.79
N THR A 4 -18.59 16.85 5.67
CA THR A 4 -19.80 16.02 5.59
C THR A 4 -19.43 14.63 6.08
N ILE A 5 -20.34 13.94 6.78
CA ILE A 5 -20.18 12.57 7.33
C ILE A 5 -19.57 11.54 6.32
N LYS A 6 -19.61 11.84 5.02
CA LYS A 6 -19.02 11.04 3.93
C LYS A 6 -17.50 11.19 3.77
N ASP A 7 -16.93 12.38 4.03
CA ASP A 7 -15.47 12.57 4.06
C ASP A 7 -14.85 11.76 5.21
N ASP A 8 -15.59 11.56 6.31
CA ASP A 8 -15.15 10.77 7.45
C ASP A 8 -15.11 9.28 7.13
N ALA A 9 -16.10 8.74 6.40
CA ALA A 9 -16.09 7.32 5.99
C ALA A 9 -14.94 7.01 5.02
N ALA A 10 -14.70 7.92 4.08
CA ALA A 10 -13.60 7.82 3.13
C ALA A 10 -12.24 7.85 3.82
N LYS A 11 -12.09 8.77 4.77
CA LYS A 11 -10.90 8.90 5.60
C LYS A 11 -10.69 7.68 6.51
N VAL A 12 -11.75 7.13 7.09
CA VAL A 12 -11.67 5.89 7.89
C VAL A 12 -11.24 4.70 7.03
N ALA A 13 -11.77 4.55 5.81
CA ALA A 13 -11.35 3.50 4.89
C ALA A 13 -9.87 3.65 4.50
N PHE A 14 -9.43 4.88 4.25
CA PHE A 14 -8.02 5.21 4.01
C PHE A 14 -7.13 4.84 5.20
N ASP A 15 -7.48 5.30 6.42
CA ASP A 15 -6.70 5.04 7.63
C ASP A 15 -6.61 3.54 7.94
N VAL A 16 -7.68 2.78 7.70
CA VAL A 16 -7.70 1.31 7.86
C VAL A 16 -6.82 0.63 6.80
N ALA A 17 -6.95 1.00 5.52
CA ALA A 17 -6.14 0.43 4.46
C ALA A 17 -4.64 0.74 4.67
N LYS A 18 -4.33 1.99 5.03
CA LYS A 18 -2.98 2.41 5.40
C LYS A 18 -2.43 1.60 6.57
N SER A 19 -3.19 1.46 7.65
CA SER A 19 -2.76 0.68 8.82
C SER A 19 -2.46 -0.78 8.46
N LYS A 20 -3.25 -1.38 7.56
CA LYS A 20 -3.04 -2.74 7.06
C LYS A 20 -1.76 -2.87 6.24
N VAL A 21 -1.46 -1.87 5.41
CA VAL A 21 -0.22 -1.86 4.62
C VAL A 21 1.00 -1.67 5.52
N VAL A 22 0.96 -0.75 6.48
CA VAL A 22 2.05 -0.56 7.45
C VAL A 22 2.30 -1.84 8.25
N GLU A 23 1.26 -2.52 8.71
CA GLU A 23 1.37 -3.81 9.38
C GLU A 23 2.00 -4.88 8.46
N ALA A 24 1.56 -4.95 7.20
CA ALA A 24 2.10 -5.87 6.21
C ALA A 24 3.59 -5.61 5.92
N MET A 25 3.98 -4.34 5.80
CA MET A 25 5.38 -3.94 5.64
C MET A 25 6.23 -4.34 6.84
N ALA A 26 5.76 -4.12 8.07
CA ALA A 26 6.47 -4.54 9.28
C ALA A 26 6.68 -6.05 9.34
N ILE A 27 5.66 -6.85 8.95
CA ILE A 27 5.78 -8.31 8.90
C ILE A 27 6.75 -8.74 7.80
N ALA A 28 6.65 -8.15 6.60
CA ALA A 28 7.54 -8.43 5.48
C ALA A 28 8.99 -8.10 5.84
N ARG A 29 9.24 -6.94 6.47
CA ARG A 29 10.56 -6.49 6.93
C ARG A 29 11.14 -7.50 7.91
N LYS A 30 10.35 -7.90 8.91
CA LYS A 30 10.77 -8.90 9.90
C LYS A 30 11.08 -10.27 9.27
N ALA A 31 10.30 -10.70 8.29
CA ALA A 31 10.55 -11.96 7.58
C ALA A 31 11.90 -11.97 6.85
N VAL A 32 12.38 -10.79 6.44
CA VAL A 32 13.60 -10.60 5.64
C VAL A 32 14.82 -10.31 6.51
N GLU A 33 14.68 -9.58 7.63
CA GLU A 33 15.78 -9.20 8.53
C GLU A 33 16.51 -10.41 9.15
N ASP A 34 15.82 -11.53 9.34
CA ASP A 34 16.38 -12.73 9.98
C ASP A 34 17.27 -13.58 9.04
N ALA A 35 17.38 -13.23 7.75
CA ALA A 35 17.95 -14.10 6.72
C ALA A 35 19.44 -13.83 6.35
N GLY A 36 19.93 -12.60 6.51
CA GLY A 36 21.36 -12.26 6.42
C GLY A 36 22.01 -12.31 5.02
N THR A 37 21.24 -12.38 3.94
CA THR A 37 21.71 -12.44 2.55
C THR A 37 21.60 -11.05 1.87
N ASP A 38 22.28 -10.82 0.74
CA ASP A 38 22.22 -9.52 0.02
C ASP A 38 20.82 -9.23 -0.56
N ALA A 39 20.09 -10.26 -0.99
CA ALA A 39 18.81 -10.10 -1.67
C ALA A 39 17.70 -9.68 -0.70
N GLU A 40 17.42 -10.48 0.32
CA GLU A 40 17.71 -10.16 1.71
C GLU A 40 17.57 -8.68 2.12
N LEU A 41 18.73 -8.09 2.38
CA LEU A 41 18.90 -6.68 2.68
C LEU A 41 18.32 -5.73 1.60
N GLY A 42 18.33 -6.13 0.33
CA GLY A 42 17.68 -5.39 -0.75
C GLY A 42 16.16 -5.29 -0.58
N ALA A 43 15.50 -6.36 -0.15
CA ALA A 43 14.08 -6.35 0.14
C ALA A 43 13.75 -5.52 1.38
N VAL A 44 14.60 -5.52 2.41
CA VAL A 44 14.44 -4.60 3.57
C VAL A 44 14.43 -3.15 3.09
N ARG A 45 15.40 -2.76 2.24
CA ARG A 45 15.47 -1.38 1.70
C ARG A 45 14.26 -0.99 0.85
N LEU A 46 13.70 -1.93 0.09
CA LEU A 46 12.48 -1.70 -0.68
C LEU A 46 11.27 -1.46 0.23
N ILE A 47 11.19 -2.21 1.33
CA ILE A 47 10.12 -2.05 2.32
C ILE A 47 10.27 -0.73 3.06
N ASP A 48 11.49 -0.36 3.47
CA ASP A 48 11.75 0.93 4.11
C ASP A 48 11.40 2.10 3.16
N TRP A 49 11.79 2.00 1.87
CA TRP A 49 11.38 3.00 0.86
C TRP A 49 9.86 3.09 0.70
N LEU A 50 9.16 1.95 0.71
CA LEU A 50 7.70 1.94 0.62
C LEU A 50 7.07 2.63 1.84
N ASP A 51 7.62 2.41 3.04
CA ASP A 51 7.17 3.08 4.27
C ASP A 51 7.33 4.60 4.17
N ASP A 52 8.48 5.08 3.66
CA ASP A 52 8.71 6.51 3.40
C ASP A 52 7.62 7.09 2.46
N GLN A 53 7.24 6.37 1.39
CA GLN A 53 6.16 6.82 0.49
C GLN A 53 4.80 6.90 1.21
N PHE A 54 4.53 5.99 2.14
CA PHE A 54 3.32 5.98 2.96
C PHE A 54 3.27 7.12 4.00
N GLU A 55 4.42 7.50 4.54
CA GLU A 55 4.54 8.68 5.40
C GLU A 55 4.36 9.97 4.61
N GLU A 56 5.04 10.09 3.46
CA GLU A 56 4.94 11.27 2.60
C GLU A 56 3.51 11.51 2.10
N ALA A 57 2.82 10.47 1.64
CA ALA A 57 1.43 10.59 1.18
C ALA A 57 0.50 11.15 2.28
N ALA A 58 0.79 10.86 3.55
CA ALA A 58 0.03 11.39 4.68
C ALA A 58 0.26 12.89 4.94
N LEU A 59 1.43 13.39 4.52
CA LEU A 59 1.86 14.77 4.76
C LEU A 59 1.48 15.72 3.62
N ARG A 60 1.26 15.23 2.40
CA ARG A 60 0.97 16.07 1.22
C ARG A 60 -0.36 16.82 1.28
N GLY A 61 -1.30 16.38 2.12
CA GLY A 61 -2.63 17.00 2.22
C GLY A 61 -3.46 16.90 0.93
N GLU A 62 -3.09 15.95 0.07
CA GLU A 62 -3.77 15.64 -1.18
C GLU A 62 -5.16 15.00 -0.90
N PRO A 63 -6.08 15.05 -1.89
CA PRO A 63 -7.30 14.27 -1.82
C PRO A 63 -6.98 12.79 -1.57
N ALA A 64 -7.68 12.17 -0.62
CA ALA A 64 -7.43 10.77 -0.22
C ALA A 64 -7.47 9.76 -1.39
N TYR A 65 -8.18 10.12 -2.48
CA TYR A 65 -8.21 9.35 -3.72
C TYR A 65 -6.85 9.33 -4.44
N ASP A 66 -6.23 10.49 -4.68
CA ASP A 66 -4.95 10.59 -5.39
C ASP A 66 -3.85 9.89 -4.60
N SER A 67 -3.84 10.05 -3.27
CA SER A 67 -2.90 9.35 -2.40
C SER A 67 -3.06 7.83 -2.43
N LEU A 68 -4.27 7.28 -2.61
CA LEU A 68 -4.46 5.83 -2.72
C LEU A 68 -3.99 5.26 -4.05
N GLU A 69 -4.18 6.00 -5.15
CA GLU A 69 -3.69 5.58 -6.46
C GLU A 69 -2.17 5.45 -6.47
N ASP A 70 -1.47 6.48 -5.98
CA ASP A 70 -0.01 6.50 -5.86
C ASP A 70 0.49 5.35 -4.97
N LEU A 71 -0.11 5.17 -3.79
CA LEU A 71 0.27 4.11 -2.86
C LEU A 71 0.04 2.71 -3.44
N SER A 72 -1.04 2.49 -4.19
CA SER A 72 -1.24 1.23 -4.92
C SER A 72 -0.13 0.99 -5.95
N GLY A 73 0.27 2.03 -6.68
CA GLY A 73 1.38 1.99 -7.63
C GLY A 73 2.72 1.65 -6.99
N HIS A 74 3.01 2.21 -5.80
CA HIS A 74 4.24 1.90 -5.06
C HIS A 74 4.28 0.45 -4.57
N ILE A 75 3.16 -0.08 -4.04
CA ILE A 75 3.09 -1.50 -3.66
C ILE A 75 3.24 -2.41 -4.88
N ALA A 76 2.57 -2.09 -6.00
CA ALA A 76 2.68 -2.86 -7.24
C ALA A 76 4.13 -2.95 -7.75
N SER A 77 4.83 -1.82 -7.71
CA SER A 77 6.25 -1.74 -8.11
C SER A 77 7.14 -2.57 -7.19
N THR A 78 6.89 -2.52 -5.89
CA THR A 78 7.62 -3.32 -4.89
C THR A 78 7.39 -4.82 -5.12
N LEU A 79 6.13 -5.23 -5.33
CA LEU A 79 5.77 -6.61 -5.66
C LEU A 79 6.45 -7.11 -6.94
N ALA A 80 6.54 -6.28 -7.98
CA ALA A 80 7.22 -6.66 -9.21
C ALA A 80 8.71 -6.94 -8.99
N ILE A 81 9.39 -6.10 -8.20
CA ILE A 81 10.82 -6.29 -7.90
C ILE A 81 11.03 -7.54 -7.04
N VAL A 82 10.21 -7.75 -6.00
CA VAL A 82 10.28 -8.96 -5.17
C VAL A 82 10.01 -10.21 -6.02
N GLY A 83 9.00 -10.17 -6.90
CA GLY A 83 8.69 -11.22 -7.87
C GLY A 83 9.88 -11.64 -8.72
N MET A 84 10.56 -10.66 -9.33
CA MET A 84 11.76 -10.93 -10.14
C MET A 84 12.88 -11.58 -9.33
N VAL A 85 13.09 -11.15 -8.08
CA VAL A 85 14.10 -11.74 -7.20
C VAL A 85 13.69 -13.15 -6.80
N ASN A 86 12.42 -13.37 -6.47
CA ASN A 86 11.89 -14.66 -6.06
C ASN A 86 11.96 -15.70 -7.18
N GLU A 87 11.58 -15.34 -8.41
CA GLU A 87 11.73 -16.22 -9.59
C GLU A 87 13.17 -16.71 -9.79
N SER A 88 14.16 -15.89 -9.43
CA SER A 88 15.58 -16.24 -9.55
C SER A 88 16.12 -17.08 -8.40
N LYS A 89 15.53 -16.97 -7.20
CA LYS A 89 16.06 -17.52 -5.93
C LYS A 89 15.24 -18.66 -5.36
N ASP A 90 13.96 -18.76 -5.74
CA ASP A 90 12.92 -19.61 -5.16
C ASP A 90 12.99 -19.67 -3.63
N ASN A 91 12.91 -18.48 -3.00
CA ASN A 91 13.12 -18.32 -1.57
C ASN A 91 11.78 -18.13 -0.85
N ILE A 92 11.52 -18.99 0.13
CA ILE A 92 10.30 -18.97 0.94
C ILE A 92 10.01 -17.61 1.57
N ILE A 93 11.04 -16.82 1.88
CA ILE A 93 10.91 -15.48 2.45
C ILE A 93 10.33 -14.52 1.41
N PHE A 94 10.79 -14.56 0.16
CA PHE A 94 10.23 -13.71 -0.88
C PHE A 94 8.80 -14.10 -1.24
N HIS A 95 8.47 -15.41 -1.26
CA HIS A 95 7.09 -15.88 -1.39
C HIS A 95 6.18 -15.33 -0.27
N ALA A 96 6.68 -15.30 0.96
CA ALA A 96 5.95 -14.73 2.09
C ALA A 96 5.76 -13.21 1.92
N VAL A 97 6.81 -12.47 1.55
CA VAL A 97 6.76 -11.02 1.29
C VAL A 97 5.77 -10.69 0.18
N GLU A 98 5.79 -11.42 -0.93
CA GLU A 98 4.82 -11.26 -2.02
C GLU A 98 3.39 -11.48 -1.56
N THR A 99 3.16 -12.53 -0.77
CA THR A 99 1.82 -12.84 -0.25
C THR A 99 1.33 -11.72 0.67
N ILE A 100 2.16 -11.26 1.59
CA ILE A 100 1.83 -10.22 2.56
C ILE A 100 1.54 -8.89 1.86
N LEU A 101 2.43 -8.46 0.97
CA LEU A 101 2.26 -7.22 0.20
C LEU A 101 1.10 -7.32 -0.81
N GLY A 102 0.85 -8.50 -1.38
CA GLY A 102 -0.27 -8.75 -2.29
C GLY A 102 -1.63 -8.60 -1.61
N VAL A 103 -1.77 -9.12 -0.39
CA VAL A 103 -2.99 -8.93 0.43
C VAL A 103 -3.16 -7.46 0.80
N ALA A 104 -2.07 -6.77 1.15
CA ALA A 104 -2.09 -5.35 1.46
C ALA A 104 -2.54 -4.52 0.24
N LYS A 105 -2.00 -4.81 -0.95
CA LYS A 105 -2.41 -4.18 -2.20
C LYS A 105 -3.89 -4.40 -2.49
N SER A 106 -4.37 -5.64 -2.39
CA SER A 106 -5.79 -5.97 -2.63
C SER A 106 -6.73 -5.22 -1.68
N THR A 107 -6.33 -5.06 -0.42
CA THR A 107 -7.07 -4.27 0.56
C THR A 107 -7.13 -2.80 0.15
N LEU A 108 -6.00 -2.26 -0.31
CA LEU A 108 -5.88 -0.87 -0.73
C LEU A 108 -6.65 -0.58 -2.04
N ASP A 109 -6.57 -1.48 -3.02
CA ASP A 109 -7.35 -1.44 -4.26
C ASP A 109 -8.86 -1.48 -3.98
N THR A 110 -9.30 -2.31 -3.03
CA THR A 110 -10.71 -2.38 -2.62
C THR A 110 -11.19 -1.05 -2.03
N ALA A 111 -10.37 -0.42 -1.18
CA ALA A 111 -10.66 0.89 -0.61
C ALA A 111 -10.70 1.99 -1.70
N PHE A 112 -9.74 1.96 -2.62
CA PHE A 112 -9.69 2.86 -3.77
C PHE A 112 -10.95 2.72 -4.65
N ASP A 113 -11.34 1.51 -5.02
CA ASP A 113 -12.52 1.25 -5.85
C ASP A 113 -13.81 1.75 -5.21
N ALA A 114 -13.94 1.61 -3.88
CA ALA A 114 -15.08 2.13 -3.13
C ALA A 114 -15.12 3.66 -3.22
N LEU A 115 -14.00 4.32 -2.96
CA LEU A 115 -13.87 5.78 -3.03
C LEU A 115 -14.05 6.33 -4.43
N PHE A 116 -13.53 5.65 -5.44
CA PHE A 116 -13.66 6.05 -6.84
C PHE A 116 -15.12 6.02 -7.28
N LYS A 117 -15.86 4.97 -6.92
CA LYS A 117 -17.30 4.87 -7.21
C LYS A 117 -18.08 6.01 -6.55
N GLU A 118 -17.74 6.37 -5.32
CA GLU A 118 -18.35 7.50 -4.62
C GLU A 118 -18.00 8.85 -5.26
N HIS A 119 -16.74 9.05 -5.64
CA HIS A 119 -16.28 10.26 -6.32
C HIS A 119 -16.98 10.46 -7.68
N LEU A 120 -17.08 9.40 -8.48
CA LEU A 120 -17.81 9.42 -9.75
C LEU A 120 -19.31 9.67 -9.56
N ALA A 121 -19.91 9.07 -8.52
CA ALA A 121 -21.30 9.32 -8.19
C ALA A 121 -21.52 10.79 -7.84
N ALA A 122 -20.68 11.38 -6.98
CA ALA A 122 -20.76 12.79 -6.59
C ALA A 122 -20.64 13.76 -7.79
N ARG A 123 -19.76 13.46 -8.75
CA ARG A 123 -19.61 14.25 -9.98
C ARG A 123 -20.83 14.17 -10.92
N LYS A 124 -21.57 13.07 -10.92
CA LYS A 124 -22.80 12.92 -11.73
C LYS A 124 -24.01 13.66 -11.15
N VAL A 125 -23.99 14.06 -9.88
CA VAL A 125 -25.09 14.80 -9.22
C VAL A 125 -24.84 16.32 -9.15
N ALA A 126 -23.67 16.78 -9.61
CA ALA A 126 -23.38 18.21 -9.69
C ALA A 126 -24.11 18.83 -10.91
N PRO A 127 -24.96 19.87 -10.73
CA PRO A 127 -25.68 20.53 -11.81
C PRO A 127 -24.77 21.30 -12.77
#